data_AF-A0A7C1W6I1-F1
#
_entry.id   AF-A0A7C1W6I1-F1
#
_cell.length_a   1.000
_cell.length_b   1.000
_cell.length_c   1.000
_cell.angle_alpha   90.00
_cell.angle_beta   90.00
_cell.angle_gamma   90.00
#
_symmetry.space_group_name_H-M   'P 1'
#
loop_
_entity.id
_entity.type
_entity.pdbx_description
1 polymer ?
#
loop_
_entity_poly.entity_id
_entity_poly.type
_entity_poly.pdbx_seq_one_letter_code
_entity_poly.pdbx_strand_id
1 'polypeptide(L)'
;MPYIELDYQNLIIHACILLDRTIAISRHFLQSGNLPSFTSFSKHKAFLKTNAGALAKYHGEYIYLVANGTGWFEVPLKLLRDKYLMHAAERHVAFFGWCNGDDWDLTMTTMIGEHPRQMNPLGRGKWITFSPRRLARDVESFLATFSTYAQKHIREVQREN
;
A
#
# COMPACT_ATOMS: atom_id res chain seq x y z
N MET A 1 -26.27 -3.75 -0.25
CA MET A 1 -25.44 -3.21 0.85
C MET A 1 -24.53 -2.10 0.31
N PRO A 2 -25.07 -0.90 0.03
CA PRO A 2 -24.27 0.18 -0.56
C PRO A 2 -23.21 0.74 0.40
N TYR A 3 -23.46 0.71 1.71
CA TYR A 3 -22.54 1.26 2.72
C TYR A 3 -21.23 0.48 2.83
N ILE A 4 -21.28 -0.85 2.75
CA ILE A 4 -20.08 -1.70 2.82
C ILE A 4 -19.14 -1.39 1.66
N GLU A 5 -19.66 -1.29 0.43
CA GLU A 5 -18.80 -0.96 -0.71
C GLU A 5 -18.11 0.40 -0.53
N LEU A 6 -18.85 1.44 -0.11
CA LEU A 6 -18.29 2.76 0.15
C LEU A 6 -17.19 2.75 1.22
N ASP A 7 -17.39 2.02 2.32
CA ASP A 7 -16.38 1.92 3.39
C ASP A 7 -15.08 1.30 2.88
N TYR A 8 -15.16 0.34 1.95
CA TYR A 8 -14.00 -0.34 1.40
C TYR A 8 -13.26 0.54 0.40
N GLN A 9 -14.00 1.26 -0.44
CA GLN A 9 -13.42 2.26 -1.33
C GLN A 9 -12.70 3.35 -0.52
N ASN A 10 -13.31 3.83 0.56
CA ASN A 10 -12.70 4.78 1.48
C ASN A 10 -11.43 4.23 2.12
N LEU A 11 -11.45 2.98 2.62
CA LEU A 11 -10.25 2.33 3.17
C LEU A 11 -9.09 2.32 2.16
N ILE A 12 -9.36 1.93 0.92
CA ILE A 12 -8.33 1.88 -0.15
C ILE A 12 -7.77 3.28 -0.43
N ILE A 13 -8.63 4.28 -0.60
CA ILE A 13 -8.22 5.66 -0.90
C ILE A 13 -7.36 6.21 0.25
N HIS A 14 -7.87 6.12 1.48
CA HIS A 14 -7.18 6.66 2.65
C HIS A 14 -5.87 5.93 2.95
N ALA A 15 -5.80 4.62 2.78
CA ALA A 15 -4.55 3.87 2.94
C ALA A 15 -3.48 4.34 1.95
N CYS A 16 -3.83 4.56 0.67
CA CYS A 16 -2.89 5.12 -0.31
C CYS A 16 -2.42 6.53 0.07
N ILE A 17 -3.34 7.42 0.47
CA ILE A 17 -2.99 8.79 0.88
C ILE A 17 -2.05 8.76 2.09
N LEU A 18 -2.34 7.94 3.10
CA LEU A 18 -1.50 7.81 4.29
C LEU A 18 -0.08 7.36 3.93
N LEU A 19 0.04 6.36 3.07
CA LEU A 19 1.35 5.89 2.60
C LEU A 19 2.11 6.97 1.82
N ASP A 20 1.44 7.72 0.96
CA ASP A 20 2.08 8.85 0.26
C ASP A 20 2.56 9.94 1.24
N ARG A 21 1.85 10.16 2.35
CA ARG A 21 2.30 11.09 3.41
C ARG A 21 3.52 10.59 4.16
N THR A 22 3.69 9.27 4.35
CA THR A 22 4.90 8.74 5.01
C THR A 22 6.18 9.09 4.28
N ILE A 23 6.14 9.25 2.95
CA ILE A 23 7.27 9.66 2.13
C ILE A 23 7.80 11.03 2.56
N ALA A 24 6.91 12.00 2.76
CA ALA A 24 7.30 13.36 3.15
C ALA A 24 8.06 13.34 4.48
N ILE A 25 7.56 12.57 5.46
CA ILE A 25 8.20 12.36 6.75
C ILE A 25 9.55 11.66 6.58
N SER A 26 9.61 10.66 5.70
CA SER A 26 10.83 9.86 5.46
C SER A 26 12.01 10.70 4.98
N ARG A 27 11.74 11.76 4.22
CA ARG A 27 12.78 12.69 3.75
C ARG A 27 13.51 13.42 4.87
N HIS A 28 12.92 13.55 6.06
CA HIS A 28 13.56 14.23 7.18
C HIS A 28 14.64 13.40 7.87
N PHE A 29 14.53 12.07 7.82
CA PHE A 29 15.50 11.19 8.47
C PHE A 29 16.36 10.39 7.48
N LEU A 30 15.97 10.26 6.22
CA LEU A 30 16.81 9.65 5.19
C LEU A 30 17.94 10.61 4.82
N GLN A 31 19.03 10.58 5.57
CA GLN A 31 20.20 11.41 5.32
C GLN A 31 21.05 10.79 4.20
N SER A 32 20.62 10.95 2.95
CA SER A 32 21.41 10.55 1.79
C SER A 32 21.34 11.61 0.69
N GLY A 33 22.40 12.41 0.54
CA GLY A 33 22.62 13.36 -0.57
C GLY A 33 21.36 13.92 -1.23
N ASN A 34 21.31 13.89 -2.57
CA ASN A 34 20.14 14.32 -3.35
C ASN A 34 19.06 13.21 -3.39
N LEU A 35 18.15 13.23 -2.41
CA LEU A 35 16.95 12.42 -2.46
C LEU A 35 16.00 12.90 -3.58
N PRO A 36 15.56 12.01 -4.49
CA PRO A 36 14.63 12.41 -5.53
C PRO A 36 13.28 12.82 -4.94
N SER A 37 12.56 13.71 -5.63
CA SER A 37 11.18 14.05 -5.28
C SER A 37 10.25 12.89 -5.63
N PHE A 38 9.93 12.07 -4.63
CA PHE A 38 8.99 10.97 -4.78
C PHE A 38 7.56 11.51 -4.92
N THR A 39 6.89 11.06 -5.99
CA THR A 39 5.49 11.45 -6.29
C THR A 39 4.49 10.37 -5.91
N SER A 40 4.95 9.20 -5.43
CA SER A 40 4.09 8.13 -4.89
C SER A 40 4.89 7.12 -4.09
N PHE A 41 4.22 6.38 -3.21
CA PHE A 41 4.83 5.37 -2.34
C PHE A 41 5.46 4.23 -3.16
N SER A 42 4.92 3.93 -4.35
CA SER A 42 5.52 2.97 -5.29
C SER A 42 6.93 3.37 -5.71
N LYS A 43 7.13 4.65 -6.07
CA LYS A 43 8.44 5.16 -6.50
C LYS A 43 9.42 5.17 -5.33
N HIS A 44 8.93 5.53 -4.14
CA HIS A 44 9.72 5.49 -2.91
C HIS A 44 10.19 4.08 -2.58
N LYS A 45 9.28 3.10 -2.57
CA LYS A 45 9.59 1.69 -2.36
C LYS A 45 10.58 1.14 -3.39
N ALA A 46 10.39 1.47 -4.67
CA ALA A 46 11.31 1.07 -5.73
C ALA A 46 12.71 1.66 -5.52
N PHE A 47 12.82 2.95 -5.18
CA PHE A 47 14.09 3.59 -4.86
C PHE A 47 14.81 2.92 -3.69
N LEU A 48 14.10 2.61 -2.59
CA LEU A 48 14.69 1.93 -1.44
C LEU A 48 15.20 0.53 -1.79
N LYS A 49 14.48 -0.20 -2.66
CA LYS A 49 14.93 -1.51 -3.16
C LYS A 49 16.19 -1.38 -4.02
N THR A 50 16.21 -0.43 -4.96
CA THR A 50 17.36 -0.21 -5.85
C THR A 50 18.60 0.26 -5.10
N ASN A 51 18.43 1.11 -4.08
CA ASN A 51 19.54 1.69 -3.31
C ASN A 51 19.78 0.98 -1.97
N ALA A 52 19.26 -0.24 -1.82
CA ALA A 52 19.31 -0.96 -0.54
C ALA A 52 20.74 -1.08 -0.01
N GLY A 53 21.72 -1.40 -0.85
CA GLY A 53 23.13 -1.52 -0.43
C GLY A 53 23.73 -0.21 0.12
N ALA A 54 23.44 0.92 -0.52
CA ALA A 54 23.98 2.22 -0.10
C ALA A 54 23.34 2.74 1.20
N LEU A 55 22.04 2.47 1.38
CA LEU A 55 21.26 2.96 2.51
C LEU A 55 21.25 1.99 3.70
N ALA A 56 21.56 0.70 3.49
CA ALA A 56 21.45 -0.34 4.51
C ALA A 56 22.27 -0.05 5.77
N LYS A 57 23.41 0.63 5.64
CA LYS A 57 24.29 0.96 6.78
C LYS A 57 23.58 1.80 7.86
N TYR A 58 22.69 2.70 7.47
CA TYR A 58 22.02 3.62 8.39
C TYR A 58 20.50 3.41 8.46
N HIS A 59 19.91 2.86 7.39
CA HIS A 59 18.46 2.73 7.23
C HIS A 59 18.01 1.31 6.88
N GLY A 60 18.82 0.29 7.21
CA GLY A 60 18.51 -1.12 6.92
C GLY A 60 17.13 -1.56 7.43
N GLU A 61 16.78 -1.21 8.67
CA GLU A 61 15.47 -1.52 9.26
C GLU A 61 14.32 -0.89 8.46
N TYR A 62 14.44 0.38 8.10
CA TYR A 62 13.43 1.08 7.33
C TYR A 62 13.28 0.55 5.90
N ILE A 63 14.40 0.21 5.25
CA ILE A 63 14.38 -0.43 3.94
C ILE A 63 13.67 -1.76 4.03
N TYR A 64 13.96 -2.58 5.05
CA TYR A 64 13.29 -3.86 5.26
C TYR A 64 11.79 -3.67 5.49
N LEU A 65 11.40 -2.74 6.36
CA LEU A 65 10.01 -2.40 6.65
C LEU A 65 9.24 -2.04 5.37
N VAL A 66 9.80 -1.16 4.52
CA VAL A 66 9.11 -0.74 3.29
C VAL A 66 9.20 -1.81 2.20
N ALA A 67 10.36 -2.40 1.96
CA ALA A 67 10.57 -3.33 0.85
C ALA A 67 9.82 -4.66 1.04
N ASN A 68 9.84 -5.19 2.27
CA ASN A 68 9.31 -6.51 2.62
C ASN A 68 8.01 -6.43 3.44
N GLY A 69 7.88 -5.43 4.32
CA GLY A 69 6.71 -5.28 5.20
C GLY A 69 5.45 -4.71 4.54
N THR A 70 5.51 -4.30 3.27
CA THR A 70 4.37 -3.68 2.57
C THR A 70 3.95 -4.42 1.31
N GLY A 71 4.06 -5.76 1.24
CA GLY A 71 3.62 -6.53 0.07
C GLY A 71 2.14 -6.32 -0.30
N TRP A 72 1.31 -6.05 0.71
CA TRP A 72 -0.11 -5.69 0.57
C TRP A 72 -0.35 -4.35 -0.15
N PHE A 73 0.68 -3.49 -0.27
CA PHE A 73 0.57 -2.22 -0.98
C PHE A 73 0.44 -2.42 -2.49
N GLU A 74 1.28 -3.25 -3.12
CA GLU A 74 1.21 -3.49 -4.56
C GLU A 74 -0.09 -4.23 -4.94
N VAL A 75 -0.40 -5.30 -4.21
CA VAL A 75 -1.65 -6.05 -4.31
C VAL A 75 -2.06 -6.43 -2.90
N PRO A 76 -3.28 -6.07 -2.45
CA PRO A 76 -4.39 -5.57 -3.26
C PRO A 76 -4.41 -4.05 -3.49
N LEU A 77 -3.78 -3.25 -2.62
CA LEU A 77 -4.18 -1.85 -2.41
C LEU A 77 -4.02 -0.94 -3.65
N LYS A 78 -2.82 -0.85 -4.22
CA LYS A 78 -2.53 -0.01 -5.38
C LYS A 78 -3.32 -0.46 -6.60
N LEU A 79 -3.36 -1.77 -6.83
CA LEU A 79 -4.05 -2.34 -7.99
C LEU A 79 -5.55 -2.02 -7.95
N LEU A 80 -6.20 -2.16 -6.79
CA LEU A 80 -7.60 -1.80 -6.62
C LEU A 80 -7.83 -0.29 -6.74
N ARG A 81 -6.98 0.55 -6.13
CA ARG A 81 -7.09 2.00 -6.32
C ARG A 81 -7.06 2.36 -7.80
N ASP A 82 -6.05 1.89 -8.52
CA ASP A 82 -5.85 2.29 -9.92
C ASP A 82 -6.96 1.72 -10.81
N LYS A 83 -7.22 0.43 -10.72
CA LYS A 83 -8.03 -0.30 -11.71
C LYS A 83 -9.51 -0.40 -11.34
N TYR A 84 -9.83 -0.42 -10.05
CA TYR A 84 -11.21 -0.51 -9.57
C TYR A 84 -11.80 0.86 -9.24
N LEU A 85 -11.06 1.77 -8.58
CA LEU A 85 -11.60 3.08 -8.17
C LEU A 85 -11.37 4.20 -9.19
N MET A 86 -10.13 4.37 -9.68
CA MET A 86 -9.75 5.53 -10.48
C MET A 86 -10.02 5.33 -11.98
N HIS A 87 -9.89 4.11 -12.49
CA HIS A 87 -10.11 3.76 -13.89
C HIS A 87 -11.43 3.00 -14.08
N ALA A 88 -12.56 3.66 -13.78
CA ALA A 88 -13.91 3.14 -14.03
C ALA A 88 -14.20 2.75 -15.50
N ALA A 89 -13.26 3.02 -16.42
CA ALA A 89 -13.31 2.54 -17.80
C ALA A 89 -13.12 1.01 -17.92
N GLU A 90 -12.45 0.37 -16.95
CA GLU A 90 -12.30 -1.09 -16.94
C GLU A 90 -13.50 -1.74 -16.27
N ARG A 91 -14.20 -2.62 -17.01
CA ARG A 91 -15.30 -3.39 -16.44
C ARG A 91 -14.78 -4.29 -15.32
N HIS A 92 -15.44 -4.19 -14.17
CA HIS A 92 -15.13 -4.98 -13.00
C HIS A 92 -16.40 -5.51 -12.35
N VAL A 93 -16.25 -6.58 -11.58
CA VAL A 93 -17.29 -7.13 -10.72
C VAL A 93 -16.67 -7.31 -9.35
N ALA A 94 -17.29 -6.71 -8.34
CA ALA A 94 -16.94 -6.90 -6.94
C ALA A 94 -18.05 -7.68 -6.23
N PHE A 95 -17.67 -8.61 -5.37
CA PHE A 95 -18.60 -9.29 -4.48
C PHE A 95 -17.93 -9.56 -3.13
N PHE A 96 -18.77 -9.67 -2.11
CA PHE A 96 -18.35 -9.89 -0.74
C PHE A 96 -18.71 -11.32 -0.34
N GLY A 97 -17.78 -11.98 0.33
CA GLY A 97 -17.96 -13.34 0.77
C GLY A 97 -17.12 -13.65 1.99
N TRP A 98 -17.64 -14.55 2.81
CA TRP A 98 -16.87 -15.15 3.89
C TRP A 98 -16.03 -16.26 3.27
N CYS A 99 -14.70 -16.17 3.40
CA CYS A 99 -13.84 -17.26 2.96
C CYS A 99 -13.83 -18.36 4.03
N ASN A 100 -13.96 -19.62 3.60
CA ASN A 100 -13.83 -20.76 4.49
C ASN A 100 -12.35 -20.90 4.91
N GLY A 101 -12.07 -20.61 6.18
CA GLY A 101 -10.77 -20.67 6.83
C GLY A 101 -10.89 -20.28 8.31
N ASP A 102 -9.79 -20.27 9.06
CA ASP A 102 -9.80 -20.16 10.53
C ASP A 102 -10.28 -18.81 11.09
N ASP A 103 -10.29 -17.74 10.28
CA ASP A 103 -10.47 -16.36 10.79
C ASP A 103 -11.83 -15.71 10.45
N TRP A 104 -12.78 -16.47 9.86
CA TRP A 104 -14.15 -16.03 9.50
C TRP A 104 -14.24 -14.55 9.07
N ASP A 105 -13.34 -14.14 8.19
CA ASP A 105 -13.20 -12.72 7.85
C ASP A 105 -13.95 -12.41 6.55
N LEU A 106 -14.56 -11.23 6.50
CA LEU A 106 -15.29 -10.78 5.32
C LEU A 106 -14.27 -10.37 4.25
N THR A 107 -14.29 -11.05 3.11
CA THR A 107 -13.40 -10.74 2.00
C THR A 107 -14.14 -10.02 0.89
N MET A 108 -13.43 -9.13 0.22
CA MET A 108 -13.84 -8.57 -1.05
C MET A 108 -13.07 -9.29 -2.15
N THR A 109 -13.80 -9.85 -3.11
CA THR A 109 -13.22 -10.37 -4.34
C THR A 109 -13.60 -9.44 -5.49
N THR A 110 -12.59 -8.89 -6.15
CA THR A 110 -12.74 -8.03 -7.31
C THR A 110 -12.18 -8.74 -8.53
N MET A 111 -12.98 -8.86 -9.57
CA MET A 111 -12.56 -9.33 -10.88
C MET A 111 -12.46 -8.15 -11.82
N ILE A 112 -11.29 -7.93 -12.39
CA ILE A 112 -11.00 -6.81 -13.29
C ILE A 112 -10.71 -7.39 -14.67
N GLY A 113 -11.37 -6.88 -15.71
CA GLY A 113 -11.12 -7.30 -17.09
C GLY A 113 -9.64 -7.11 -17.47
N GLU A 114 -9.10 -8.02 -18.29
CA GLU A 114 -7.73 -7.92 -18.79
C GLU A 114 -7.56 -6.74 -19.77
N HIS A 115 -8.65 -6.37 -20.44
CA HIS A 115 -8.69 -5.23 -21.37
C HIS A 115 -9.88 -4.31 -21.06
N PRO A 116 -9.74 -2.98 -21.25
CA PRO A 116 -10.81 -2.01 -20.96
C PRO A 116 -12.14 -2.28 -21.71
N ARG A 117 -12.07 -2.93 -22.89
CA ARG A 117 -13.25 -3.24 -23.72
C ARG A 117 -13.79 -4.65 -23.52
N GLN A 118 -13.25 -5.42 -22.57
CA GLN A 118 -13.71 -6.78 -22.32
C GLN A 118 -15.14 -6.76 -21.78
N MET A 119 -16.07 -7.40 -22.48
CA MET A 119 -17.49 -7.38 -22.09
C MET A 119 -17.75 -8.11 -20.77
N ASN A 120 -17.03 -9.18 -20.47
CA ASN A 120 -17.22 -10.01 -19.28
C ASN A 120 -15.88 -10.35 -18.59
N PRO A 121 -15.63 -9.87 -17.36
CA PRO A 121 -14.40 -10.15 -16.62
C PRO A 121 -14.32 -11.59 -16.06
N LEU A 122 -15.42 -12.36 -16.03
CA LEU A 122 -15.47 -13.68 -15.38
C LEU A 122 -14.57 -14.75 -16.05
N GLY A 123 -14.35 -14.67 -17.36
CA GLY A 123 -13.62 -15.72 -18.11
C GLY A 123 -12.13 -15.48 -18.34
N ARG A 124 -11.69 -14.21 -18.29
CA ARG A 124 -10.29 -13.77 -18.56
C ARG A 124 -9.99 -12.49 -17.78
N GLY A 125 -10.23 -12.51 -16.47
CA GLY A 125 -10.02 -11.37 -15.59
C GLY A 125 -8.88 -11.61 -14.62
N LYS A 126 -8.33 -10.53 -14.06
CA LYS A 126 -7.49 -10.62 -12.86
C LYS A 126 -8.38 -10.69 -11.63
N TRP A 127 -8.15 -11.70 -10.82
CA TRP A 127 -8.87 -11.93 -9.57
C TRP A 127 -8.04 -11.38 -8.42
N ILE A 128 -8.63 -10.48 -7.64
CA ILE A 128 -8.00 -9.90 -6.47
C ILE A 128 -8.94 -10.15 -5.30
N THR A 129 -8.50 -10.97 -4.36
CA THR A 129 -9.22 -11.23 -3.11
C THR A 129 -8.42 -10.67 -1.96
N PHE A 130 -9.08 -9.92 -1.07
CA PHE A 130 -8.45 -9.47 0.17
C PHE A 130 -9.46 -9.28 1.31
N SER A 131 -8.94 -9.34 2.54
CA SER A 131 -9.68 -8.93 3.73
C SER A 131 -9.39 -7.44 4.02
N PRO A 132 -10.42 -6.58 4.12
CA PRO A 132 -10.26 -5.18 4.52
C PRO A 132 -9.82 -5.06 5.97
N ARG A 133 -10.33 -5.92 6.86
CA ARG A 133 -9.90 -5.96 8.27
C ARG A 133 -8.40 -6.24 8.35
N ARG A 134 -7.92 -7.20 7.55
CA ARG A 134 -6.50 -7.52 7.45
C ARG A 134 -5.70 -6.34 6.88
N LEU A 135 -6.17 -5.73 5.79
CA LEU A 135 -5.52 -4.56 5.20
C LEU A 135 -5.42 -3.40 6.20
N ALA A 136 -6.47 -3.12 6.95
CA ALA A 136 -6.47 -2.09 7.99
C ALA A 136 -5.42 -2.38 9.06
N ARG A 137 -5.33 -3.63 9.55
CA ARG A 137 -4.28 -4.07 10.50
C ARG A 137 -2.88 -3.95 9.91
N ASP A 138 -2.70 -4.31 8.64
CA ASP A 138 -1.40 -4.23 7.98
C ASP A 138 -0.96 -2.76 7.82
N VAL A 139 -1.88 -1.84 7.50
CA VAL A 139 -1.63 -0.39 7.46
C VAL A 139 -1.29 0.14 8.86
N GLU A 140 -2.08 -0.21 9.87
CA GLU A 140 -1.85 0.20 11.26
C GLU A 140 -0.48 -0.25 11.78
N SER A 141 -0.16 -1.54 11.58
CA SER A 141 1.13 -2.13 11.96
C SER A 141 2.31 -1.44 11.27
N PHE A 142 2.17 -1.14 9.98
CA PHE A 142 3.16 -0.36 9.24
C PHE A 142 3.32 1.04 9.84
N LEU A 143 2.22 1.77 10.08
CA LEU A 143 2.28 3.14 10.60
C LEU A 143 2.85 3.20 12.01
N ALA A 144 2.54 2.24 12.88
CA ALA A 144 3.09 2.16 14.23
C ALA A 144 4.61 1.95 14.20
N THR A 145 5.07 1.00 13.38
CA THR A 145 6.50 0.70 13.22
C THR A 145 7.23 1.89 12.57
N PHE A 146 6.65 2.46 11.50
CA PHE A 146 7.16 3.63 10.82
C PHE A 146 7.30 4.83 11.76
N SER A 147 6.28 5.12 12.56
CA SER A 147 6.26 6.26 13.47
C SER A 147 7.34 6.12 14.54
N THR A 148 7.50 4.92 15.10
CA THR A 148 8.56 4.62 16.08
C THR A 148 9.93 4.84 15.48
N TYR A 149 10.18 4.31 14.28
CA TYR A 149 11.43 4.50 13.55
C TYR A 149 11.70 5.98 13.25
N ALA A 150 10.72 6.69 12.70
CA ALA A 150 10.83 8.09 12.33
C ALA A 150 11.13 8.98 13.54
N GLN A 151 10.43 8.79 14.67
CA GLN A 151 10.67 9.56 15.88
C GLN A 151 12.08 9.37 16.44
N LYS A 152 12.58 8.13 16.43
CA LYS A 152 13.95 7.82 16.86
C LYS A 152 14.97 8.60 16.03
N HIS A 153 14.90 8.47 14.70
CA HIS A 153 15.90 9.05 13.83
C HIS A 153 15.77 10.57 13.67
N ILE A 154 14.57 11.15 13.67
CA ILE A 154 14.41 12.62 13.66
C ILE A 154 15.04 13.25 14.89
N ARG A 155 14.92 12.62 16.07
CA ARG A 155 15.58 13.11 17.30
C ARG A 155 17.10 13.02 17.23
N GLU A 156 17.64 11.99 16.58
CA GLU A 156 19.08 11.86 16.35
C GLU A 156 19.58 13.00 15.43
N VAL A 157 18.90 13.25 14.30
CA VAL A 157 19.23 14.36 13.39
C VAL A 157 19.17 15.73 14.09
N GLN A 158 18.21 15.93 14.99
CA GLN A 158 18.08 17.19 15.73
C GLN A 158 19.15 17.39 16.82
N ARG A 159 19.84 16.35 17.26
CA ARG A 159 20.92 16.45 18.25
C ARG A 159 22.28 16.74 17.62
N GLU A 160 22.43 16.42 16.34
CA GLU A 160 23.66 16.62 15.57
C GLU A 160 23.75 18.02 14.93
N ASN A 161 22.63 18.76 14.90
CA ASN A 161 22.54 20.15 14.45
C ASN A 161 22.41 21.10 15.64
#